data_AF-A0A9P9XTM2-F1
#
_entry.id   AF-A0A9P9XTM2-F1
#
_cell.length_a   1.000
_cell.length_b   1.000
_cell.length_c   1.000
_cell.angle_alpha   90.00
_cell.angle_beta   90.00
_cell.angle_gamma   90.00
#
_symmetry.space_group_name_H-M   'P 1'
#
loop_
_entity.id
_entity.type
_entity.pdbx_description
1 polymer ?
#
loop_
_entity_poly.entity_id
_entity_poly.type
_entity_poly.pdbx_seq_one_letter_code
_entity_poly.pdbx_strand_id
1 'polypeptide(L)'
;MALDSSHTNTSKTVCGQNSFVTIGGPGADHVRAGEFHAFTTVATTRRDGLVSELVSDYFKWENAYLFPTIDREAFLVQMTGRDTKYSSWCTPLLVNSICAHRSSLAGRFLDEAESRLRDEQGKISIPTAQALMLRYFTMACMGRDRIGRACRQQAIDIVRRLNLEAQYDSIAGASRAELAEKSRLSKALWGLFIVETRFAYFYLQPSQITPPEIPHVFDRDEFNEPDRHGNIDVLGRPFEDSPCEVPLVAGIISHVCTLSELFYEVMRYNSADENDRGDERDINVRKAFYARLRQFEENLPQQTSANHNPSPSTIYLRMHQNEVAFAIIQNQRHEAPFEISADEPGIIIKDLCARHCRSDVEMAKMFLSYWAFEPCLWRHLYLSLQPLSLMLDRSECRQLFTAASAMMRAGYSSFRICGNLLQATQAFAWTVNEEIPREAQPHYEGCKENMETQDLPLSFALPRQDDAKELLKDKSKCQKGGSFSEDDLGSLIQMWTLQ
;
A
#
# COMPACT_ATOMS: atom_id res chain seq x y z
N MET A 1 15.68 -30.06 -38.91
CA MET A 1 15.01 -30.16 -40.22
C MET A 1 13.51 -30.28 -39.91
N ALA A 2 12.74 -29.24 -40.26
CA ALA A 2 11.27 -29.12 -40.31
C ALA A 2 10.43 -29.63 -39.11
N LEU A 3 9.86 -28.74 -38.29
CA LEU A 3 8.54 -28.08 -38.49
C LEU A 3 7.37 -29.07 -38.40
N ASP A 4 6.61 -29.01 -37.30
CA ASP A 4 5.17 -28.84 -37.47
C ASP A 4 4.55 -28.02 -36.33
N SER A 5 3.67 -27.13 -36.75
CA SER A 5 3.07 -26.02 -36.02
C SER A 5 1.66 -26.39 -35.58
N SER A 6 1.33 -26.20 -34.30
CA SER A 6 -0.06 -26.02 -33.88
C SER A 6 -0.14 -24.89 -32.85
N HIS A 7 -0.48 -23.72 -33.37
CA HIS A 7 -0.95 -22.59 -32.58
C HIS A 7 -2.36 -22.89 -32.08
N THR A 8 -2.53 -23.17 -30.78
CA THR A 8 -3.81 -23.05 -30.10
C THR A 8 -3.86 -21.72 -29.36
N ASN A 9 -4.43 -20.76 -30.07
CA ASN A 9 -4.75 -19.42 -29.61
C ASN A 9 -5.89 -19.53 -28.57
N THR A 10 -5.59 -19.43 -27.27
CA THR A 10 -6.61 -19.29 -26.22
C THR A 10 -6.60 -17.87 -25.69
N SER A 11 -7.36 -17.02 -26.39
CA SER A 11 -7.85 -15.75 -25.85
C SER A 11 -8.74 -16.07 -24.65
N LYS A 12 -8.21 -15.93 -23.42
CA LYS A 12 -9.01 -15.92 -22.20
C LYS A 12 -9.52 -14.51 -22.01
N THR A 13 -10.75 -14.30 -22.45
CA THR A 13 -11.60 -13.16 -22.14
C THR A 13 -11.68 -12.99 -20.62
N VAL A 14 -11.28 -11.82 -20.11
CA VAL A 14 -11.58 -11.36 -18.76
C VAL A 14 -13.10 -11.23 -18.65
N CYS A 15 -13.73 -12.18 -17.98
CA CYS A 15 -15.13 -12.09 -17.59
C CYS A 15 -15.29 -12.78 -16.25
N GLY A 16 -15.77 -12.00 -15.26
CA GLY A 16 -16.01 -12.47 -13.91
C GLY A 16 -16.94 -13.68 -13.88
N GLN A 17 -16.69 -14.55 -12.92
CA GLN A 17 -17.65 -15.53 -12.48
C GLN A 17 -18.00 -15.26 -11.02
N ASN A 18 -19.28 -14.92 -10.87
CA ASN A 18 -20.03 -14.69 -9.65
C ASN A 18 -19.81 -15.76 -8.57
N SER A 19 -19.19 -15.36 -7.47
CA SER A 19 -19.46 -15.90 -6.14
C SER A 19 -20.07 -14.77 -5.30
N PHE A 20 -21.41 -14.70 -5.32
CA PHE A 20 -22.16 -13.77 -4.47
C PHE A 20 -21.95 -14.18 -3.01
N VAL A 21 -21.26 -13.33 -2.24
CA VAL A 21 -21.43 -13.30 -0.79
C VAL A 21 -22.55 -12.32 -0.54
N THR A 22 -23.77 -12.83 -0.41
CA THR A 22 -24.92 -12.04 0.02
C THR A 22 -24.60 -11.51 1.42
N ILE A 23 -24.35 -10.20 1.53
CA ILE A 23 -24.20 -9.52 2.81
C ILE A 23 -25.60 -9.40 3.39
N GLY A 24 -26.02 -10.43 4.12
CA GLY A 24 -27.35 -10.51 4.67
C GLY A 24 -27.52 -11.80 5.43
N GLY A 25 -27.72 -11.69 6.75
CA GLY A 25 -28.19 -12.83 7.55
C GLY A 25 -29.54 -13.34 7.03
N PRO A 26 -30.03 -14.48 7.56
CA PRO A 26 -31.36 -14.98 7.20
C PRO A 26 -32.41 -13.93 7.60
N GLY A 27 -32.86 -13.14 6.62
CA GLY A 27 -33.75 -11.99 6.79
C GLY A 27 -33.36 -10.69 6.07
N ALA A 28 -32.24 -10.62 5.33
CA ALA A 28 -31.87 -9.41 4.61
C ALA A 28 -32.60 -9.29 3.25
N ASP A 29 -33.53 -8.34 3.18
CA ASP A 29 -34.16 -7.91 1.94
C ASP A 29 -33.10 -7.43 0.93
N HIS A 30 -33.26 -7.86 -0.32
CA HIS A 30 -32.45 -7.39 -1.44
C HIS A 30 -32.59 -5.87 -1.62
N VAL A 31 -31.52 -5.13 -1.35
CA VAL A 31 -31.44 -3.67 -1.56
C VAL A 31 -31.47 -3.37 -3.07
N ARG A 32 -32.58 -2.84 -3.60
CA ARG A 32 -32.79 -2.55 -5.04
C ARG A 32 -32.03 -1.30 -5.51
N ALA A 33 -31.80 -1.14 -6.82
CA ALA A 33 -31.04 0.00 -7.37
C ALA A 33 -31.55 1.41 -7.05
N GLY A 34 -32.84 1.57 -6.78
CA GLY A 34 -33.39 2.85 -6.35
C GLY A 34 -32.80 3.35 -5.02
N GLU A 35 -32.12 2.47 -4.28
CA GLU A 35 -31.77 2.67 -2.86
C GLU A 35 -30.39 3.29 -2.64
N PHE A 36 -29.50 3.27 -3.65
CA PHE A 36 -28.15 3.84 -3.58
C PHE A 36 -28.04 5.29 -4.09
N HIS A 37 -29.11 5.85 -4.66
CA HIS A 37 -29.18 7.24 -5.13
C HIS A 37 -28.82 8.26 -4.04
N ALA A 38 -29.09 7.95 -2.77
CA ALA A 38 -28.76 8.82 -1.66
C ALA A 38 -27.24 9.01 -1.51
N PHE A 39 -26.44 8.01 -1.88
CA PHE A 39 -24.99 8.04 -1.73
C PHE A 39 -24.25 8.38 -3.02
N THR A 40 -24.76 8.03 -4.20
CA THR A 40 -24.05 8.31 -5.47
C THR A 40 -25.00 8.52 -6.64
N THR A 41 -24.61 9.43 -7.54
CA THR A 41 -25.29 9.64 -8.83
C THR A 41 -24.69 8.76 -9.96
N VAL A 42 -23.50 8.18 -9.75
CA VAL A 42 -22.75 7.45 -10.79
C VAL A 42 -23.40 6.11 -11.14
N ALA A 43 -23.96 5.43 -10.15
CA ALA A 43 -24.54 4.08 -10.31
C ALA A 43 -25.92 4.07 -10.98
N THR A 44 -26.50 5.24 -11.22
CA THR A 44 -27.89 5.43 -11.65
C THR A 44 -28.15 5.01 -13.10
N THR A 45 -27.10 4.78 -13.87
CA THR A 45 -27.22 4.59 -15.32
C THR A 45 -27.02 3.16 -15.82
N ARG A 46 -26.46 2.20 -15.05
CA ARG A 46 -26.12 0.90 -15.69
C ARG A 46 -26.08 -0.41 -14.90
N ARG A 47 -26.31 -0.53 -13.60
CA ARG A 47 -26.42 -1.85 -12.92
C ARG A 47 -26.93 -1.74 -11.48
N ASP A 48 -28.05 -2.38 -11.22
CA ASP A 48 -28.54 -2.66 -9.86
C ASP A 48 -27.47 -3.47 -9.11
N GLY A 49 -26.95 -2.92 -8.01
CA GLY A 49 -25.98 -3.61 -7.14
C GLY A 49 -24.51 -3.29 -7.34
N LEU A 50 -24.12 -2.44 -8.33
CA LEU A 50 -22.71 -2.08 -8.55
C LEU A 50 -22.03 -1.51 -7.28
N VAL A 51 -22.70 -0.61 -6.57
CA VAL A 51 -22.15 -0.01 -5.34
C VAL A 51 -21.93 -1.07 -4.27
N SER A 52 -22.89 -1.99 -4.12
CA SER A 52 -22.79 -3.09 -3.15
C SER A 52 -21.62 -4.01 -3.48
N GLU A 53 -21.42 -4.33 -4.76
CA GLU A 53 -20.30 -5.13 -5.25
C GLU A 53 -18.95 -4.45 -4.93
N LEU A 54 -18.80 -3.17 -5.27
CA LEU A 54 -17.57 -2.41 -5.02
C LEU A 54 -17.25 -2.25 -3.53
N VAL A 55 -18.25 -1.99 -2.71
CA VAL A 55 -18.10 -1.90 -1.24
C VAL A 55 -17.72 -3.26 -0.66
N SER A 56 -18.35 -4.33 -1.11
CA SER A 56 -18.02 -5.70 -0.68
C SER A 56 -16.58 -6.06 -1.05
N ASP A 57 -16.17 -5.73 -2.27
CA ASP A 57 -14.82 -5.96 -2.77
C ASP A 57 -13.76 -5.16 -1.99
N TYR A 58 -14.06 -3.90 -1.66
CA TYR A 58 -13.20 -3.08 -0.81
C TYR A 58 -12.94 -3.69 0.57
N PHE A 59 -13.98 -4.23 1.23
CA PHE A 59 -13.81 -4.86 2.54
C PHE A 59 -13.06 -6.19 2.48
N LYS A 60 -13.07 -6.88 1.33
CA LYS A 60 -12.31 -8.11 1.11
C LYS A 60 -10.82 -7.84 0.93
N TRP A 61 -10.47 -6.79 0.19
CA TRP A 61 -9.07 -6.55 -0.22
C TRP A 61 -8.41 -5.44 0.58
N GLU A 62 -8.93 -4.21 0.50
CA GLU A 62 -8.24 -3.04 1.01
C GLU A 62 -8.33 -2.95 2.53
N ASN A 63 -9.54 -3.07 3.08
CA ASN A 63 -9.75 -2.93 4.52
C ASN A 63 -9.19 -4.12 5.32
N ALA A 64 -8.82 -5.20 4.64
CA ALA A 64 -8.21 -6.38 5.25
C ALA A 64 -6.74 -6.14 5.64
N TYR A 65 -6.03 -5.24 4.94
CA TYR A 65 -4.61 -5.01 5.19
C TYR A 65 -4.13 -3.61 4.85
N LEU A 66 -4.40 -3.12 3.63
CA LEU A 66 -3.81 -1.89 3.13
C LEU A 66 -4.41 -0.64 3.80
N PHE A 67 -5.73 -0.61 3.94
CA PHE A 67 -6.52 0.49 4.47
C PHE A 67 -7.47 0.04 5.60
N PRO A 68 -6.98 -0.48 6.73
CA PRO A 68 -7.81 -1.09 7.77
C PRO A 68 -8.47 -0.05 8.70
N THR A 69 -8.99 1.03 8.13
CA THR A 69 -9.49 2.20 8.89
C THR A 69 -10.98 2.13 9.17
N ILE A 70 -11.74 1.38 8.35
CA ILE A 70 -13.20 1.45 8.35
C ILE A 70 -13.76 0.27 9.14
N ASP A 71 -14.59 0.59 10.14
CA ASP A 71 -15.39 -0.42 10.81
C ASP A 71 -16.52 -0.89 9.89
N ARG A 72 -16.43 -2.14 9.42
CA ARG A 72 -17.34 -2.71 8.43
C ARG A 72 -18.78 -2.72 8.92
N GLU A 73 -19.00 -3.12 10.16
CA GLU A 73 -20.34 -3.25 10.72
C GLU A 73 -21.01 -1.87 10.85
N ALA A 74 -20.34 -0.91 11.50
CA ALA A 74 -20.86 0.45 11.64
C ALA A 74 -21.14 1.10 10.28
N PHE A 75 -20.22 0.93 9.33
CA PHE A 75 -20.37 1.45 7.97
C PHE A 75 -21.60 0.86 7.29
N LEU A 76 -21.77 -0.47 7.30
CA LEU A 76 -22.89 -1.13 6.61
C LEU A 76 -24.24 -0.84 7.26
N VAL A 77 -24.29 -0.80 8.60
CA VAL A 77 -25.51 -0.43 9.34
C VAL A 77 -25.97 0.97 8.95
N GLN A 78 -25.06 1.95 8.94
CA GLN A 78 -25.40 3.33 8.57
C GLN A 78 -25.68 3.50 7.08
N MET A 79 -24.98 2.77 6.22
CA MET A 79 -25.25 2.73 4.78
C MET A 79 -26.67 2.23 4.50
N THR A 80 -27.09 1.17 5.20
CA THR A 80 -28.44 0.58 5.07
C THR A 80 -29.52 1.48 5.68
N GLY A 81 -29.18 2.22 6.74
CA GLY A 81 -30.07 3.20 7.37
C GLY A 81 -30.33 4.46 6.53
N ARG A 82 -29.51 4.72 5.50
CA ARG A 82 -29.66 5.82 4.52
C ARG A 82 -29.64 7.24 5.11
N ASP A 83 -29.09 7.42 6.30
CA ASP A 83 -28.88 8.74 6.86
C ASP A 83 -27.60 9.36 6.31
N THR A 84 -27.72 10.15 5.25
CA THR A 84 -26.56 10.81 4.61
C THR A 84 -26.13 12.10 5.30
N LYS A 85 -26.89 12.58 6.29
CA LYS A 85 -26.65 13.88 6.92
C LYS A 85 -26.00 13.78 8.30
N TYR A 86 -26.40 12.80 9.11
CA TYR A 86 -25.97 12.68 10.51
C TYR A 86 -25.18 11.40 10.82
N SER A 87 -24.98 10.54 9.82
CA SER A 87 -24.16 9.34 9.94
C SER A 87 -22.69 9.67 10.28
N SER A 88 -22.16 9.01 11.31
CA SER A 88 -20.82 9.26 11.86
C SER A 88 -19.72 8.37 11.27
N TRP A 89 -20.08 7.29 10.59
CA TRP A 89 -19.20 6.25 10.07
C TRP A 89 -19.41 5.95 8.58
N CYS A 90 -20.51 6.43 7.97
CA CYS A 90 -20.78 6.25 6.54
C CYS A 90 -21.34 7.51 5.89
N THR A 91 -20.56 8.19 5.05
CA THR A 91 -21.01 9.38 4.31
C THR A 91 -21.00 9.14 2.80
N PRO A 92 -21.77 9.91 2.01
CA PRO A 92 -21.68 9.85 0.54
C PRO A 92 -20.25 10.07 0.02
N LEU A 93 -19.49 10.97 0.64
CA LEU A 93 -18.09 11.20 0.30
C LEU A 93 -17.26 9.91 0.44
N LEU A 94 -17.39 9.20 1.57
CA LEU A 94 -16.67 7.96 1.83
C LEU A 94 -17.09 6.84 0.87
N VAL A 95 -18.40 6.66 0.65
CA VAL A 95 -18.92 5.64 -0.28
C VAL A 95 -18.39 5.85 -1.69
N ASN A 96 -18.43 7.08 -2.22
CA ASN A 96 -17.90 7.35 -3.55
C ASN A 96 -16.38 7.17 -3.61
N SER A 97 -15.65 7.47 -2.54
CA SER A 97 -14.20 7.25 -2.48
C SER A 97 -13.85 5.76 -2.49
N ILE A 98 -14.63 4.91 -1.80
CA ILE A 98 -14.53 3.45 -1.86
C ILE A 98 -14.80 2.94 -3.27
N CYS A 99 -15.91 3.38 -3.87
CA CYS A 99 -16.28 2.97 -5.23
C CYS A 99 -15.24 3.44 -6.26
N ALA A 100 -14.69 4.64 -6.11
CA ALA A 100 -13.62 5.13 -6.98
C ALA A 100 -12.40 4.21 -6.97
N HIS A 101 -12.06 3.70 -5.80
CA HIS A 101 -10.88 2.87 -5.64
C HIS A 101 -11.00 1.51 -6.33
N ARG A 102 -12.18 0.87 -6.26
CA ARG A 102 -12.40 -0.48 -6.81
C ARG A 102 -12.99 -0.52 -8.22
N SER A 103 -13.48 0.62 -8.73
CA SER A 103 -14.21 0.64 -10.01
C SER A 103 -13.30 0.97 -11.20
N SER A 104 -13.57 0.32 -12.34
CA SER A 104 -13.08 0.78 -13.64
C SER A 104 -13.60 2.17 -14.05
N LEU A 105 -14.62 2.69 -13.36
CA LEU A 105 -15.16 4.04 -13.50
C LEU A 105 -14.56 5.02 -12.47
N ALA A 106 -13.36 4.73 -11.93
CA ALA A 106 -12.69 5.50 -10.88
C ALA A 106 -12.82 7.03 -11.04
N GLY A 107 -12.57 7.56 -12.24
CA GLY A 107 -12.68 9.00 -12.52
C GLY A 107 -14.05 9.60 -12.20
N ARG A 108 -15.15 8.93 -12.58
CA ARG A 108 -16.51 9.43 -12.33
C ARG A 108 -16.86 9.45 -10.85
N PHE A 109 -16.45 8.41 -10.12
CA PHE A 109 -16.63 8.35 -8.68
C PHE A 109 -15.74 9.36 -7.94
N LEU A 110 -14.53 9.64 -8.44
CA LEU A 110 -13.68 10.71 -7.90
C LEU A 110 -14.32 12.09 -8.11
N ASP A 111 -14.90 12.36 -9.28
CA ASP A 111 -15.60 13.62 -9.57
C ASP A 111 -16.82 13.79 -8.66
N GLU A 112 -17.62 12.74 -8.48
CA GLU A 112 -18.76 12.74 -7.55
C GLU A 112 -18.29 12.95 -6.10
N ALA A 113 -17.26 12.23 -5.65
CA ALA A 113 -16.70 12.42 -4.31
C ALA A 113 -16.13 13.82 -4.11
N GLU A 114 -15.55 14.46 -5.14
CA GLU A 114 -15.13 15.86 -5.07
C GLU A 114 -16.33 16.80 -4.87
N SER A 115 -17.46 16.51 -5.52
CA SER A 115 -18.70 17.24 -5.25
C SER A 115 -19.19 17.06 -3.82
N ARG A 116 -19.16 15.83 -3.29
CA ARG A 116 -19.55 15.56 -1.90
C ARG A 116 -18.63 16.21 -0.88
N LEU A 117 -17.34 16.31 -1.19
CA LEU A 117 -16.38 17.01 -0.33
C LEU A 117 -16.73 18.51 -0.20
N ARG A 118 -17.20 19.15 -1.28
CA ARG A 118 -17.69 20.53 -1.23
C ARG A 118 -18.96 20.66 -0.39
N ASP A 119 -19.88 19.69 -0.48
CA ASP A 119 -21.10 19.66 0.36
C ASP A 119 -20.76 19.48 1.86
N GLU A 120 -19.65 18.81 2.16
CA GLU A 120 -19.13 18.59 3.52
C GLU A 120 -18.12 19.66 3.97
N GLN A 121 -17.94 20.75 3.20
CA GLN A 121 -16.90 21.76 3.50
C GLN A 121 -17.06 22.33 4.92
N GLY A 122 -15.99 22.22 5.72
CA GLY A 122 -15.95 22.65 7.11
C GLY A 122 -16.33 21.58 8.14
N LYS A 123 -16.89 20.43 7.72
CA LYS A 123 -17.11 19.29 8.62
C LYS A 123 -15.78 18.60 8.94
N ILE A 124 -15.53 18.41 10.23
CA ILE A 124 -14.39 17.63 10.74
C ILE A 124 -14.98 16.29 11.17
N SER A 125 -14.76 15.23 10.40
CA SER A 125 -15.30 13.90 10.70
C SER A 125 -14.33 12.79 10.32
N ILE A 126 -14.45 11.64 10.98
CA ILE A 126 -13.65 10.44 10.66
C ILE A 126 -13.88 9.99 9.21
N PRO A 127 -15.14 9.88 8.71
CA PRO A 127 -15.39 9.51 7.31
C PRO A 127 -14.76 10.47 6.31
N THR A 128 -14.72 11.77 6.60
CA THR A 128 -14.07 12.76 5.72
C THR A 128 -12.55 12.50 5.64
N ALA A 129 -11.88 12.22 6.77
CA ALA A 129 -10.45 11.89 6.78
C ALA A 129 -10.16 10.58 6.03
N GLN A 130 -10.94 9.52 6.28
CA GLN A 130 -10.84 8.24 5.59
C GLN A 130 -11.03 8.40 4.08
N ALA A 131 -12.06 9.15 3.67
CA ALA A 131 -12.34 9.40 2.26
C ALA A 131 -11.20 10.15 1.56
N LEU A 132 -10.64 11.18 2.19
CA LEU A 132 -9.53 11.96 1.64
C LEU A 132 -8.26 11.10 1.47
N MET A 133 -7.93 10.23 2.44
CA MET A 133 -6.81 9.30 2.31
C MET A 133 -7.03 8.28 1.18
N LEU A 134 -8.25 7.76 1.03
CA LEU A 134 -8.57 6.80 -0.04
C LEU A 134 -8.61 7.46 -1.43
N ARG A 135 -9.04 8.73 -1.49
CA ARG A 135 -8.96 9.57 -2.70
C ARG A 135 -7.51 9.80 -3.10
N TYR A 136 -6.64 10.19 -2.16
CA TYR A 136 -5.20 10.31 -2.40
C TYR A 136 -4.66 9.02 -3.00
N PHE A 137 -4.99 7.88 -2.39
CA PHE A 137 -4.49 6.59 -2.83
C PHE A 137 -4.95 6.24 -4.25
N THR A 138 -6.25 6.42 -4.53
CA THR A 138 -6.82 6.20 -5.87
C THR A 138 -6.16 7.09 -6.91
N MET A 139 -5.95 8.38 -6.59
CA MET A 139 -5.24 9.29 -7.47
C MET A 139 -3.79 8.87 -7.70
N ALA A 140 -3.09 8.39 -6.68
CA ALA A 140 -1.73 7.86 -6.84
C ALA A 140 -1.69 6.65 -7.78
N CYS A 141 -2.61 5.68 -7.63
CA CYS A 141 -2.73 4.53 -8.54
C CYS A 141 -3.02 4.92 -10.00
N MET A 142 -3.74 6.02 -10.20
CA MET A 142 -4.01 6.60 -11.52
C MET A 142 -2.83 7.39 -12.10
N GLY A 143 -1.73 7.55 -11.36
CA GLY A 143 -0.64 8.46 -11.71
C GLY A 143 -1.13 9.91 -11.64
N ARG A 144 -1.64 10.34 -10.49
CA ARG A 144 -2.04 11.72 -10.17
C ARG A 144 -1.67 12.08 -8.72
N ASP A 145 -0.60 11.49 -8.19
CA ASP A 145 -0.17 11.64 -6.79
C ASP A 145 0.03 13.11 -6.40
N ARG A 146 0.62 13.93 -7.29
CA ARG A 146 0.95 15.34 -7.00
C ARG A 146 -0.28 16.14 -6.63
N ILE A 147 -1.37 15.98 -7.40
CA ILE A 147 -2.67 16.58 -7.12
C ILE A 147 -3.27 15.96 -5.85
N GLY A 148 -3.14 14.64 -5.71
CA GLY A 148 -3.64 13.91 -4.54
C GLY A 148 -2.98 14.28 -3.21
N ARG A 149 -1.76 14.83 -3.19
CA ARG A 149 -1.07 15.22 -1.96
C ARG A 149 -1.87 16.21 -1.12
N ALA A 150 -2.64 17.10 -1.76
CA ALA A 150 -3.53 18.01 -1.05
C ALA A 150 -4.58 17.25 -0.22
N CYS A 151 -5.15 16.17 -0.76
CA CYS A 151 -6.09 15.32 -0.01
C CYS A 151 -5.42 14.64 1.18
N ARG A 152 -4.19 14.12 1.01
CA ARG A 152 -3.42 13.53 2.12
C ARG A 152 -3.18 14.55 3.24
N GLN A 153 -2.69 15.75 2.91
CA GLN A 153 -2.41 16.78 3.92
C GLN A 153 -3.70 17.22 4.64
N GLN A 154 -4.78 17.43 3.89
CA GLN A 154 -6.07 17.77 4.47
C GLN A 154 -6.60 16.67 5.41
N ALA A 155 -6.43 15.40 5.05
CA ALA A 155 -6.82 14.28 5.90
C ALA A 155 -6.04 14.28 7.23
N ILE A 156 -4.72 14.44 7.17
CA ILE A 156 -3.85 14.51 8.35
C ILE A 156 -4.29 15.67 9.27
N ASP A 157 -4.58 16.84 8.70
CA ASP A 157 -5.03 17.99 9.48
C ASP A 157 -6.39 17.73 10.13
N ILE A 158 -7.31 17.03 9.46
CA ILE A 158 -8.57 16.59 10.06
C ILE A 158 -8.32 15.60 11.21
N VAL A 159 -7.45 14.60 11.03
CA VAL A 159 -7.11 13.62 12.08
C VAL A 159 -6.58 14.32 13.34
N ARG A 160 -5.66 15.27 13.20
CA ARG A 160 -5.14 16.07 14.32
C ARG A 160 -6.24 16.84 15.04
N ARG A 161 -7.17 17.43 14.29
CA ARG A 161 -8.28 18.23 14.85
C ARG A 161 -9.37 17.39 15.49
N LEU A 162 -9.54 16.14 15.05
CA LEU A 162 -10.50 15.22 15.66
C LEU A 162 -10.08 14.85 17.10
N ASN A 163 -8.78 14.77 17.39
CA ASN A 163 -8.26 14.40 18.70
C ASN A 163 -8.90 13.09 19.22
N LEU A 164 -8.81 12.04 18.40
CA LEU A 164 -9.52 10.76 18.62
C LEU A 164 -9.08 10.06 19.92
N GLU A 165 -7.87 10.31 20.39
CA GLU A 165 -7.37 9.77 21.68
C GLU A 165 -8.13 10.38 22.85
N ALA A 166 -8.28 11.72 22.88
CA ALA A 166 -9.09 12.36 23.91
C ALA A 166 -10.56 11.92 23.87
N GLN A 167 -11.11 11.68 22.67
CA GLN A 167 -12.45 11.10 22.54
C GLN A 167 -12.50 9.68 23.12
N TYR A 168 -11.53 8.83 22.80
CA TYR A 168 -11.41 7.47 23.31
C TYR A 168 -11.35 7.44 24.85
N ASP A 169 -10.54 8.32 25.45
CA ASP A 169 -10.35 8.41 26.90
C ASP A 169 -11.58 8.97 27.61
N SER A 170 -12.34 9.84 26.96
CA SER A 170 -13.59 10.37 27.52
C SER A 170 -14.69 9.32 27.68
N ILE A 171 -14.61 8.21 26.95
CA ILE A 171 -15.59 7.12 26.99
C ILE A 171 -15.24 6.17 28.14
N ALA A 172 -16.15 6.05 29.11
CA ALA A 172 -15.98 5.21 30.30
C ALA A 172 -15.88 3.72 29.98
N GLY A 173 -16.54 3.25 28.92
CA GLY A 173 -16.57 1.83 28.53
C GLY A 173 -17.42 0.96 29.46
N ALA A 174 -18.48 1.53 30.04
CA ALA A 174 -19.35 0.83 30.99
C ALA A 174 -20.44 -0.02 30.30
N SER A 175 -20.75 0.27 29.05
CA SER A 175 -21.74 -0.43 28.22
C SER A 175 -21.11 -1.05 26.97
N ARG A 176 -21.78 -2.07 26.40
CA ARG A 176 -21.37 -2.67 25.12
C ARG A 176 -21.31 -1.64 23.98
N ALA A 177 -22.23 -0.66 23.97
CA ALA A 177 -22.24 0.40 22.96
C ALA A 177 -21.01 1.31 23.07
N GLU A 178 -20.61 1.67 24.29
CA GLU A 178 -19.41 2.46 24.55
C GLU A 178 -18.13 1.69 24.20
N LEU A 179 -18.05 0.40 24.54
CA LEU A 179 -16.92 -0.46 24.17
C LEU A 179 -16.78 -0.59 22.64
N ALA A 180 -17.91 -0.80 21.95
CA ALA A 180 -17.93 -0.83 20.49
C ALA A 180 -17.47 0.50 19.89
N GLU A 181 -17.87 1.64 20.47
CA GLU A 181 -17.41 2.95 20.01
C GLU A 181 -15.91 3.16 20.24
N LYS A 182 -15.37 2.77 21.41
CA LYS A 182 -13.93 2.79 21.67
C LYS A 182 -13.17 1.93 20.65
N SER A 183 -13.69 0.75 20.33
CA SER A 183 -13.11 -0.14 19.31
C SER A 183 -13.05 0.53 17.93
N ARG A 184 -14.14 1.19 17.50
CA ARG A 184 -14.20 1.92 16.22
C ARG A 184 -13.24 3.11 16.17
N LEU A 185 -13.14 3.89 17.25
CA LEU A 185 -12.20 5.00 17.36
C LEU A 185 -10.75 4.51 17.27
N SER A 186 -10.43 3.46 18.03
CA SER A 186 -9.13 2.77 17.97
C SER A 186 -8.81 2.33 16.54
N LYS A 187 -9.72 1.58 15.91
CA LYS A 187 -9.56 1.07 14.54
C LYS A 187 -9.34 2.18 13.53
N ALA A 188 -10.13 3.25 13.60
CA ALA A 188 -10.00 4.39 12.71
C ALA A 188 -8.63 5.06 12.85
N LEU A 189 -8.21 5.37 14.08
CA LEU A 189 -6.96 6.07 14.33
C LEU A 189 -5.74 5.21 13.96
N TRP A 190 -5.67 3.96 14.45
CA TRP A 190 -4.60 3.04 14.12
C TRP A 190 -4.54 2.72 12.63
N GLY A 191 -5.68 2.50 11.99
CA GLY A 191 -5.73 2.29 10.55
C GLY A 191 -5.17 3.50 9.78
N LEU A 192 -5.54 4.72 10.17
CA LEU A 192 -5.07 5.94 9.51
C LEU A 192 -3.56 6.13 9.72
N PHE A 193 -3.04 5.81 10.90
CA PHE A 193 -1.61 5.76 11.19
C PHE A 193 -0.87 4.75 10.31
N ILE A 194 -1.38 3.52 10.16
CA ILE A 194 -0.79 2.48 9.30
C ILE A 194 -0.70 2.96 7.85
N VAL A 195 -1.82 3.47 7.33
CA VAL A 195 -1.91 3.96 5.94
C VAL A 195 -0.93 5.13 5.72
N GLU A 196 -0.91 6.09 6.64
CA GLU A 196 -0.04 7.24 6.56
C GLU A 196 1.44 6.86 6.67
N THR A 197 1.81 5.93 7.55
CA THR A 197 3.19 5.42 7.66
C THR A 197 3.68 4.87 6.33
N ARG A 198 2.83 4.10 5.65
CA ARG A 198 3.16 3.58 4.31
C ARG A 198 3.29 4.70 3.29
N PHE A 199 2.34 5.62 3.23
CA PHE A 199 2.38 6.69 2.24
C PHE A 199 3.49 7.71 2.48
N ALA A 200 3.83 8.03 3.73
CA ALA A 200 4.94 8.90 4.08
C ALA A 200 6.28 8.35 3.58
N TYR A 201 6.44 7.02 3.60
CA TYR A 201 7.66 6.38 3.10
C TYR A 201 7.91 6.59 1.60
N PHE A 202 6.87 6.75 0.77
CA PHE A 202 7.08 7.12 -0.64
C PHE A 202 7.82 8.46 -0.81
N TYR A 203 7.78 9.31 0.21
CA TYR A 203 8.48 10.58 0.27
C TYR A 203 9.74 10.53 1.15
N LEU A 204 10.10 9.32 1.64
CA LEU A 204 11.16 9.08 2.61
C LEU A 204 11.04 9.99 3.84
N GLN A 205 9.80 10.15 4.30
CA GLN A 205 9.42 10.94 5.47
C GLN A 205 8.80 10.04 6.54
N PRO A 206 8.88 10.41 7.83
CA PRO A 206 8.14 9.74 8.86
C PRO A 206 6.66 10.08 8.72
N SER A 207 5.80 9.20 9.24
CA SER A 207 4.36 9.47 9.34
C SER A 207 4.10 10.81 10.01
N GLN A 208 3.17 11.59 9.46
CA GLN A 208 2.71 12.82 10.10
C GLN A 208 1.65 12.60 11.17
N ILE A 209 1.07 11.40 11.21
CA ILE A 209 0.26 10.87 12.30
C ILE A 209 1.21 10.08 13.19
N THR A 210 1.31 10.42 14.48
CA THR A 210 2.16 9.67 15.41
C THR A 210 1.55 8.30 15.73
N PRO A 211 2.36 7.32 16.18
CA PRO A 211 1.82 6.11 16.78
C PRO A 211 0.79 6.49 17.86
N PRO A 212 -0.45 5.97 17.77
CA PRO A 212 -1.45 6.26 18.77
C PRO A 212 -1.08 5.72 20.16
N GLU A 213 -1.46 6.42 21.21
CA GLU A 213 -1.23 6.02 22.61
C GLU A 213 -2.39 5.16 23.17
N ILE A 214 -3.42 4.92 22.35
CA ILE A 214 -4.56 4.06 22.69
C ILE A 214 -4.34 2.60 22.26
N PRO A 215 -4.91 1.60 22.97
CA PRO A 215 -4.71 0.19 22.63
C PRO A 215 -5.15 -0.19 21.21
N HIS A 216 -4.49 -1.18 20.60
CA HIS A 216 -4.86 -1.70 19.28
C HIS A 216 -6.07 -2.62 19.40
N VAL A 217 -7.28 -2.07 19.42
CA VAL A 217 -8.53 -2.83 19.57
C VAL A 217 -9.05 -3.30 18.21
N PHE A 218 -8.33 -4.22 17.57
CA PHE A 218 -8.77 -4.83 16.30
C PHE A 218 -9.53 -6.15 16.50
N ASP A 219 -9.22 -6.88 17.58
CA ASP A 219 -9.63 -8.28 17.75
C ASP A 219 -10.46 -8.55 19.03
N ARG A 220 -10.90 -7.52 19.77
CA ARG A 220 -11.36 -7.73 21.16
C ARG A 220 -12.70 -8.42 21.36
N ASP A 221 -13.67 -8.39 20.44
CA ASP A 221 -15.05 -8.72 20.87
C ASP A 221 -15.73 -9.96 20.27
N GLU A 222 -15.28 -10.58 19.16
CA GLU A 222 -16.01 -11.76 18.63
C GLU A 222 -15.12 -12.87 18.00
N PHE A 223 -13.81 -12.66 17.89
CA PHE A 223 -12.89 -13.57 17.19
C PHE A 223 -11.85 -14.26 18.08
N ASN A 224 -11.72 -13.83 19.34
CA ASN A 224 -10.90 -14.49 20.36
C ASN A 224 -11.69 -15.59 21.10
N GLU A 225 -12.50 -16.37 20.38
CA GLU A 225 -12.74 -17.72 20.90
C GLU A 225 -11.44 -18.49 20.73
N PRO A 226 -10.87 -19.05 21.81
CA PRO A 226 -9.60 -19.76 21.78
C PRO A 226 -9.56 -20.95 20.80
N ASP A 227 -10.70 -21.33 20.20
CA ASP A 227 -10.83 -22.42 19.24
C ASP A 227 -10.84 -22.00 17.76
N ARG A 228 -10.96 -20.70 17.41
CA ARG A 228 -10.95 -20.25 15.99
C ARG A 228 -9.53 -20.05 15.45
N HIS A 229 -8.86 -21.17 15.16
CA HIS A 229 -7.48 -21.20 14.62
C HIS A 229 -7.38 -21.02 13.09
N GLY A 230 -8.42 -20.50 12.43
CA GLY A 230 -8.55 -20.54 10.97
C GLY A 230 -8.82 -19.19 10.34
N ASN A 231 -8.58 -19.11 9.02
CA ASN A 231 -8.95 -17.95 8.22
C ASN A 231 -10.47 -17.78 8.22
N ILE A 232 -10.92 -16.54 8.05
CA ILE A 232 -12.33 -16.18 7.93
C ILE A 232 -12.62 -15.50 6.60
N ASP A 233 -13.89 -15.43 6.23
CA ASP A 233 -14.34 -14.60 5.12
C ASP A 233 -14.75 -13.19 5.56
N VAL A 234 -15.14 -12.35 4.59
CA VAL A 234 -15.57 -10.96 4.85
C VAL A 234 -16.80 -10.85 5.75
N LEU A 235 -17.55 -11.94 5.97
CA LEU A 235 -18.68 -11.99 6.90
C LEU A 235 -18.31 -12.58 8.27
N GLY A 236 -17.05 -12.97 8.47
CA GLY A 236 -16.57 -13.58 9.73
C GLY A 236 -16.87 -15.07 9.86
N ARG A 237 -17.22 -15.75 8.76
CA ARG A 237 -17.42 -17.21 8.73
C ARG A 237 -16.10 -17.92 8.50
N PRO A 238 -15.91 -19.17 8.97
CA PRO A 238 -14.75 -19.98 8.60
C PRO A 238 -14.54 -20.02 7.09
N PHE A 239 -13.30 -19.81 6.65
CA PHE A 239 -12.97 -19.70 5.23
C PHE A 239 -13.14 -21.03 4.48
N GLU A 240 -12.92 -22.16 5.14
CA GLU A 240 -13.07 -23.50 4.56
C GLU A 240 -14.48 -23.76 3.99
N ASP A 241 -15.49 -23.13 4.58
CA ASP A 241 -16.89 -23.22 4.17
C ASP A 241 -17.33 -22.02 3.30
N SER A 242 -16.42 -21.10 2.99
CA SER A 242 -16.74 -19.84 2.34
C SER A 242 -16.66 -19.93 0.82
N PRO A 243 -17.62 -19.32 0.09
CA PRO A 243 -17.48 -19.10 -1.35
C PRO A 243 -16.52 -17.94 -1.69
N CYS A 244 -15.96 -17.27 -0.68
CA CYS A 244 -15.00 -16.18 -0.87
C CYS A 244 -13.66 -16.72 -1.36
N GLU A 245 -13.02 -16.02 -2.30
CA GLU A 245 -11.70 -16.42 -2.83
C GLU A 245 -10.53 -15.87 -2.02
N VAL A 246 -10.82 -15.02 -1.02
CA VAL A 246 -9.82 -14.29 -0.24
C VAL A 246 -9.92 -14.65 1.23
N PRO A 247 -8.91 -15.33 1.80
CA PRO A 247 -8.85 -15.60 3.23
C PRO A 247 -8.45 -14.34 4.00
N LEU A 248 -9.23 -14.01 5.03
CA LEU A 248 -8.88 -13.00 6.02
C LEU A 248 -8.24 -13.66 7.24
N VAL A 249 -7.12 -13.12 7.68
CA VAL A 249 -6.32 -13.68 8.78
C VAL A 249 -6.58 -12.87 10.04
N ALA A 250 -7.18 -13.51 11.05
CA ALA A 250 -7.44 -12.88 12.34
C ALA A 250 -6.13 -12.44 13.02
N GLY A 251 -6.15 -11.31 13.74
CA GLY A 251 -4.97 -10.78 14.44
C GLY A 251 -3.88 -10.15 13.55
N ILE A 252 -3.97 -10.27 12.22
CA ILE A 252 -2.91 -9.77 11.32
C ILE A 252 -2.67 -8.27 11.48
N ILE A 253 -3.73 -7.48 11.69
CA ILE A 253 -3.62 -6.03 11.84
C ILE A 253 -2.92 -5.64 13.14
N SER A 254 -3.02 -6.43 14.21
CA SER A 254 -2.28 -6.19 15.45
C SER A 254 -0.76 -6.28 15.21
N HIS A 255 -0.32 -7.28 14.43
CA HIS A 255 1.07 -7.38 13.99
C HIS A 255 1.49 -6.24 13.06
N VAL A 256 0.59 -5.79 12.18
CA VAL A 256 0.84 -4.61 11.32
C VAL A 256 1.02 -3.34 12.16
N CYS A 257 0.25 -3.14 13.22
CA CYS A 257 0.43 -2.00 14.13
C CYS A 257 1.84 -2.02 14.73
N THR A 258 2.22 -3.15 15.34
CA THR A 258 3.54 -3.35 15.95
C THR A 258 4.68 -3.07 14.96
N LEU A 259 4.55 -3.58 13.73
CA LEU A 259 5.54 -3.34 12.69
C LEU A 259 5.57 -1.88 12.22
N SER A 260 4.42 -1.22 12.17
CA SER A 260 4.30 0.19 11.76
C SER A 260 4.89 1.14 12.82
N GLU A 261 4.85 0.79 14.11
CA GLU A 261 5.55 1.51 15.17
C GLU A 261 7.07 1.45 14.97
N LEU A 262 7.63 0.25 14.76
CA LEU A 262 9.05 0.08 14.45
C LEU A 262 9.42 0.86 13.18
N PHE A 263 8.58 0.80 12.15
CA PHE A 263 8.80 1.54 10.92
C PHE A 263 8.83 3.06 11.15
N TYR A 264 7.91 3.57 11.96
CA TYR A 264 7.86 4.97 12.34
C TYR A 264 9.14 5.41 13.07
N GLU A 265 9.61 4.62 14.05
CA GLU A 265 10.85 4.89 14.79
C GLU A 265 12.06 4.96 13.84
N VAL A 266 12.20 3.99 12.94
CA VAL A 266 13.26 3.95 11.93
C VAL A 266 13.19 5.17 11.02
N MET A 267 12.01 5.56 10.55
CA MET A 267 11.84 6.71 9.67
C MET A 267 12.10 8.04 10.37
N ARG A 268 11.76 8.15 11.66
CA ARG A 268 12.11 9.29 12.50
C ARG A 268 13.62 9.42 12.65
N TYR A 269 14.30 8.30 12.91
CA TYR A 269 15.76 8.25 12.98
C TYR A 269 16.40 8.64 11.64
N ASN A 270 15.91 8.08 10.52
CA ASN A 270 16.34 8.44 9.17
C ASN A 270 16.06 9.89 8.76
N SER A 271 15.25 10.62 9.53
CA SER A 271 14.93 12.04 9.28
C SER A 271 15.62 12.99 10.27
N ALA A 272 16.33 12.45 11.26
CA ALA A 272 17.17 13.21 12.16
C ALA A 272 18.47 13.66 11.45
N ASP A 273 19.17 14.62 12.05
CA ASP A 273 20.35 15.33 11.51
C ASP A 273 21.33 14.39 10.77
N GLU A 274 21.77 14.81 9.59
CA GLU A 274 22.54 13.97 8.65
C GLU A 274 24.02 13.84 9.01
N ASN A 275 24.51 14.66 9.95
CA ASN A 275 25.93 14.82 10.23
C ASN A 275 26.63 13.54 10.76
N ASP A 276 25.90 12.57 11.30
CA ASP A 276 26.44 11.35 11.93
C ASP A 276 26.10 10.05 11.17
N ARG A 277 25.66 10.10 9.90
CA ARG A 277 25.29 8.88 9.16
C ARG A 277 26.50 8.04 8.72
N GLY A 278 26.38 6.72 8.85
CA GLY A 278 27.40 5.76 8.44
C GLY A 278 28.56 5.58 9.42
N ASP A 279 28.56 6.28 10.56
CA ASP A 279 29.54 6.08 11.62
C ASP A 279 29.23 4.80 12.45
N GLU A 280 30.15 4.41 13.35
CA GLU A 280 29.97 3.22 14.18
C GLU A 280 28.70 3.29 15.05
N ARG A 281 28.33 4.49 15.50
CA ARG A 281 27.14 4.70 16.32
C ARG A 281 25.86 4.49 15.50
N ASP A 282 25.78 5.05 14.30
CA ASP A 282 24.68 4.88 13.36
C ASP A 282 24.50 3.41 12.99
N ILE A 283 25.60 2.74 12.63
CA ILE A 283 25.58 1.31 12.33
C ILE A 283 25.05 0.50 13.51
N ASN A 284 25.50 0.79 14.74
CA ASN A 284 25.02 0.09 15.94
C ASN A 284 23.51 0.31 16.19
N VAL A 285 23.00 1.53 15.97
CA VAL A 285 21.56 1.83 16.07
C VAL A 285 20.77 1.06 15.02
N ARG A 286 21.23 1.04 13.76
CA ARG A 286 20.59 0.31 12.66
C ARG A 286 20.59 -1.20 12.92
N LYS A 287 21.69 -1.76 13.44
CA LYS A 287 21.76 -3.17 13.86
C LYS A 287 20.75 -3.48 14.96
N ALA A 288 20.57 -2.59 15.93
CA ALA A 288 19.56 -2.75 16.97
C ALA A 288 18.12 -2.75 16.40
N PHE A 289 17.82 -1.87 15.44
CA PHE A 289 16.53 -1.91 14.72
C PHE A 289 16.35 -3.21 13.93
N TYR A 290 17.40 -3.66 13.23
CA TYR A 290 17.35 -4.91 12.46
C TYR A 290 17.14 -6.13 13.36
N ALA A 291 17.79 -6.16 14.53
CA ALA A 291 17.58 -7.22 15.53
C ALA A 291 16.13 -7.24 16.05
N ARG A 292 15.51 -6.07 16.28
CA ARG A 292 14.08 -5.99 16.64
C ARG A 292 13.17 -6.50 15.53
N LEU A 293 13.48 -6.19 14.26
CA LEU A 293 12.73 -6.72 13.11
C LEU A 293 12.83 -8.25 13.02
N ARG A 294 14.03 -8.81 13.23
CA ARG A 294 14.27 -10.26 13.26
C ARG A 294 13.52 -10.94 14.39
N GLN A 295 13.55 -10.36 15.59
CA GLN A 295 12.79 -10.86 16.72
C GLN A 295 11.28 -10.83 16.45
N PHE A 296 10.78 -9.78 15.78
CA PHE A 296 9.40 -9.73 15.33
C PHE A 296 9.07 -10.88 14.38
N GLU A 297 9.92 -11.14 13.37
CA GLU A 297 9.74 -12.26 12.44
C GLU A 297 9.69 -13.63 13.13
N GLU A 298 10.59 -13.87 14.09
CA GLU A 298 10.71 -15.13 14.83
C GLU A 298 9.51 -15.38 15.76
N ASN A 299 8.93 -14.31 16.31
CA ASN A 299 7.79 -14.38 17.23
C ASN A 299 6.43 -14.44 16.52
N LEU A 300 6.39 -14.34 15.19
CA LEU A 300 5.12 -14.41 14.46
C LEU A 300 4.48 -15.80 14.59
N PRO A 301 3.20 -15.89 14.98
CA PRO A 301 2.44 -17.13 14.90
C PRO A 301 2.42 -17.68 13.48
N GLN A 302 2.46 -19.01 13.33
CA GLN A 302 2.44 -19.69 12.03
C GLN A 302 1.23 -19.24 11.17
N GLN A 303 0.06 -19.06 11.78
CA GLN A 303 -1.15 -18.61 11.10
C GLN A 303 -1.02 -17.21 10.46
N THR A 304 -0.10 -16.38 10.92
CA THR A 304 0.16 -15.03 10.37
C THR A 304 1.40 -14.98 9.48
N SER A 305 2.06 -16.12 9.26
CA SER A 305 3.25 -16.24 8.42
C SER A 305 2.87 -16.69 7.00
N ALA A 306 3.33 -15.98 5.97
CA ALA A 306 3.11 -16.33 4.57
C ALA A 306 3.58 -17.75 4.20
N ASN A 307 4.64 -18.24 4.84
CA ASN A 307 5.20 -19.58 4.57
C ASN A 307 4.28 -20.73 5.02
N HIS A 308 3.36 -20.47 5.96
CA HIS A 308 2.49 -21.49 6.57
C HIS A 308 1.03 -21.27 6.18
N ASN A 309 0.61 -20.01 6.09
CA ASN A 309 -0.75 -19.61 5.72
C ASN A 309 -0.69 -18.54 4.62
N PRO A 310 -0.45 -18.94 3.35
CA PRO A 310 -0.39 -17.98 2.25
C PRO A 310 -1.76 -17.34 2.03
N SER A 311 -1.82 -16.03 2.26
CA SER A 311 -2.99 -15.18 2.06
C SER A 311 -2.51 -13.81 1.58
N PRO A 312 -3.38 -12.96 1.00
CA PRO A 312 -3.00 -11.60 0.69
C PRO A 312 -2.37 -10.86 1.87
N SER A 313 -2.99 -10.94 3.05
CA SER A 313 -2.56 -10.20 4.24
C SER A 313 -1.22 -10.70 4.81
N THR A 314 -0.98 -12.01 4.82
CA THR A 314 0.29 -12.59 5.32
C THR A 314 1.45 -12.34 4.36
N ILE A 315 1.18 -12.39 3.05
CA ILE A 315 2.15 -12.02 2.01
C ILE A 315 2.51 -10.54 2.15
N TYR A 316 1.52 -9.66 2.27
CA TYR A 316 1.78 -8.23 2.43
C TYR A 316 2.47 -7.90 3.77
N LEU A 317 2.22 -8.66 4.84
CA LEU A 317 2.99 -8.55 6.08
C LEU A 317 4.46 -8.85 5.83
N ARG A 318 4.77 -9.93 5.10
CA ARG A 318 6.16 -10.29 4.76
C ARG A 318 6.84 -9.21 3.92
N MET A 319 6.14 -8.68 2.92
CA MET A 319 6.69 -7.59 2.10
C MET A 319 6.85 -6.29 2.89
N HIS A 320 5.98 -6.02 3.85
CA HIS A 320 6.11 -4.87 4.76
C HIS A 320 7.32 -5.02 5.71
N GLN A 321 7.64 -6.24 6.16
CA GLN A 321 8.89 -6.49 6.91
C GLN A 321 10.12 -6.13 6.07
N ASN A 322 10.15 -6.53 4.79
CA ASN A 322 11.23 -6.18 3.87
C ASN A 322 11.33 -4.67 3.65
N GLU A 323 10.19 -3.99 3.60
CA GLU A 323 10.14 -2.53 3.53
C GLU A 323 10.75 -1.85 4.76
N VAL A 324 10.44 -2.32 5.97
CA VAL A 324 11.11 -1.83 7.19
C VAL A 324 12.61 -2.11 7.13
N ALA A 325 13.03 -3.27 6.63
CA ALA A 325 14.43 -3.59 6.44
C ALA A 325 15.13 -2.61 5.48
N PHE A 326 14.50 -2.28 4.34
CA PHE A 326 15.02 -1.28 3.40
C PHE A 326 15.20 0.08 4.07
N ALA A 327 14.24 0.50 4.91
CA ALA A 327 14.36 1.73 5.67
C ALA A 327 15.51 1.68 6.70
N ILE A 328 15.71 0.54 7.38
CA ILE A 328 16.81 0.37 8.34
C ILE A 328 18.18 0.49 7.67
N ILE A 329 18.34 -0.04 6.46
CA ILE A 329 19.62 0.01 5.72
C ILE A 329 19.73 1.20 4.77
N GLN A 330 18.75 2.09 4.77
CA GLN A 330 18.73 3.28 3.94
C GLN A 330 19.88 4.24 4.30
N ASN A 331 20.41 4.97 3.31
CA ASN A 331 21.55 5.87 3.49
C ASN A 331 22.84 5.16 3.92
N GLN A 332 22.99 3.89 3.58
CA GLN A 332 24.23 3.15 3.80
C GLN A 332 24.86 2.82 2.45
N ARG A 333 26.18 2.77 2.40
CA ARG A 333 26.89 2.31 1.21
C ARG A 333 26.69 0.80 1.05
N HIS A 334 26.53 0.33 -0.18
CA HIS A 334 26.28 -1.09 -0.44
C HIS A 334 27.42 -1.99 0.05
N GLU A 335 28.67 -1.51 -0.01
CA GLU A 335 29.86 -2.24 0.45
C GLU A 335 30.11 -2.09 1.96
N ALA A 336 29.26 -1.36 2.71
CA ALA A 336 29.44 -1.18 4.15
C ALA A 336 29.18 -2.50 4.90
N PRO A 337 30.06 -2.89 5.85
CA PRO A 337 29.83 -4.05 6.71
C PRO A 337 28.58 -3.88 7.58
N PHE A 338 27.77 -4.93 7.66
CA PHE A 338 26.56 -4.99 8.50
C PHE A 338 26.45 -6.37 9.15
N GLU A 339 27.42 -6.70 10.01
CA GLU A 339 27.42 -7.96 10.75
C GLU A 339 26.37 -7.94 11.87
N ILE A 340 25.33 -8.76 11.73
CA ILE A 340 24.18 -8.82 12.66
C ILE A 340 24.45 -9.81 13.80
N SER A 341 25.11 -10.93 13.50
CA SER A 341 25.49 -11.95 14.48
C SER A 341 26.86 -12.53 14.15
N ALA A 342 27.47 -13.20 15.14
CA ALA A 342 28.72 -13.92 14.95
C ALA A 342 28.61 -15.10 13.96
N ASP A 343 27.39 -15.58 13.69
CA ASP A 343 27.12 -16.74 12.84
C ASP A 343 27.03 -16.39 11.35
N GLU A 344 26.90 -15.10 11.02
CA GLU A 344 26.89 -14.59 9.63
C GLU A 344 28.01 -13.54 9.41
N PRO A 345 29.30 -13.93 9.50
CA PRO A 345 30.41 -13.00 9.34
C PRO A 345 30.49 -12.45 7.91
N GLY A 346 30.88 -11.19 7.77
CA GLY A 346 31.12 -10.56 6.46
C GLY A 346 29.88 -10.16 5.66
N ILE A 347 28.68 -10.15 6.26
CA ILE A 347 27.50 -9.58 5.60
C ILE A 347 27.71 -8.08 5.37
N ILE A 348 27.41 -7.64 4.14
CA ILE A 348 27.36 -6.23 3.75
C ILE A 348 25.92 -5.80 3.41
N ILE A 349 25.68 -4.49 3.33
CA ILE A 349 24.38 -3.91 2.98
C ILE A 349 23.85 -4.46 1.65
N LYS A 350 24.73 -4.63 0.64
CA LYS A 350 24.40 -5.19 -0.68
C LYS A 350 23.73 -6.57 -0.57
N ASP A 351 24.20 -7.43 0.34
CA ASP A 351 23.64 -8.78 0.53
C ASP A 351 22.28 -8.75 1.21
N LEU A 352 22.07 -7.83 2.15
CA LEU A 352 20.77 -7.61 2.77
C LEU A 352 19.75 -7.10 1.75
N CYS A 353 20.12 -6.11 0.92
CA CYS A 353 19.30 -5.64 -0.18
C CYS A 353 18.88 -6.81 -1.09
N ALA A 354 19.83 -7.61 -1.57
CA ALA A 354 19.54 -8.74 -2.45
C ALA A 354 18.63 -9.79 -1.79
N ARG A 355 18.83 -10.07 -0.49
CA ARG A 355 18.00 -10.98 0.30
C ARG A 355 16.54 -10.51 0.38
N HIS A 356 16.32 -9.24 0.71
CA HIS A 356 14.97 -8.66 0.82
C HIS A 356 14.28 -8.53 -0.55
N CYS A 357 15.01 -8.11 -1.60
CA CYS A 357 14.49 -8.09 -2.97
C CYS A 357 14.04 -9.47 -3.44
N ARG A 358 14.82 -10.52 -3.15
CA ARG A 358 14.41 -11.90 -3.47
C ARG A 358 13.13 -12.25 -2.73
N SER A 359 13.05 -11.96 -1.43
CA SER A 359 11.85 -12.25 -0.65
C SER A 359 10.62 -11.55 -1.25
N ASP A 360 10.70 -10.28 -1.63
CA ASP A 360 9.58 -9.56 -2.27
C ASP A 360 9.19 -10.17 -3.62
N VAL A 361 10.16 -10.51 -4.47
CA VAL A 361 9.89 -11.13 -5.78
C VAL A 361 9.22 -12.49 -5.63
N GLU A 362 9.67 -13.33 -4.71
CA GLU A 362 9.05 -14.64 -4.47
C GLU A 362 7.67 -14.51 -3.80
N MET A 363 7.49 -13.57 -2.89
CA MET A 363 6.17 -13.24 -2.32
C MET A 363 5.19 -12.76 -3.39
N ALA A 364 5.64 -11.89 -4.30
CA ALA A 364 4.81 -11.40 -5.42
C ALA A 364 4.45 -12.53 -6.40
N LYS A 365 5.39 -13.42 -6.73
CA LYS A 365 5.11 -14.60 -7.56
C LYS A 365 4.10 -15.53 -6.91
N MET A 366 4.27 -15.82 -5.62
CA MET A 366 3.33 -16.62 -4.84
C MET A 366 1.95 -15.96 -4.82
N PHE A 367 1.87 -14.65 -4.64
CA PHE A 367 0.61 -13.93 -4.70
C PHE A 367 -0.08 -14.10 -6.06
N LEU A 368 0.66 -13.86 -7.14
CA LEU A 368 0.14 -13.90 -8.50
C LEU A 368 -0.18 -15.31 -9.01
N SER A 369 0.22 -16.38 -8.29
CA SER A 369 -0.25 -17.73 -8.59
C SER A 369 -1.67 -18.01 -8.11
N TYR A 370 -2.21 -17.19 -7.20
CA TYR A 370 -3.54 -17.37 -6.64
C TYR A 370 -4.49 -16.20 -6.95
N TRP A 371 -3.97 -14.97 -7.00
CA TRP A 371 -4.80 -13.75 -7.08
C TRP A 371 -4.36 -12.80 -8.19
N ALA A 372 -5.29 -11.96 -8.64
CA ALA A 372 -5.03 -10.93 -9.63
C ALA A 372 -4.13 -9.82 -9.07
N PHE A 373 -3.44 -9.08 -9.92
CA PHE A 373 -2.55 -8.00 -9.49
C PHE A 373 -3.31 -6.93 -8.69
N GLU A 374 -2.85 -6.64 -7.48
CA GLU A 374 -3.48 -5.69 -6.53
C GLU A 374 -2.52 -4.54 -6.16
N PRO A 375 -3.02 -3.38 -5.68
CA PRO A 375 -2.22 -2.18 -5.44
C PRO A 375 -1.01 -2.34 -4.50
N CYS A 376 -1.06 -3.24 -3.52
CA CYS A 376 0.10 -3.46 -2.64
C CYS A 376 1.33 -3.99 -3.40
N LEU A 377 1.13 -4.77 -4.47
CA LEU A 377 2.24 -5.43 -5.17
C LEU A 377 3.16 -4.43 -5.86
N TRP A 378 2.60 -3.44 -6.56
CA TRP A 378 3.42 -2.50 -7.33
C TRP A 378 4.36 -1.71 -6.42
N ARG A 379 3.92 -1.41 -5.19
CA ARG A 379 4.74 -0.71 -4.18
C ARG A 379 6.00 -1.50 -3.87
N HIS A 380 5.84 -2.75 -3.45
CA HIS A 380 6.98 -3.57 -3.02
C HIS A 380 7.89 -3.97 -4.19
N LEU A 381 7.30 -4.24 -5.36
CA LEU A 381 8.08 -4.49 -6.57
C LEU A 381 8.91 -3.26 -6.95
N TYR A 382 8.34 -2.06 -6.90
CA TYR A 382 9.07 -0.83 -7.16
C TYR A 382 10.20 -0.60 -6.14
N LEU A 383 9.93 -0.78 -4.84
CA LEU A 383 10.96 -0.65 -3.80
C LEU A 383 12.10 -1.64 -3.99
N SER A 384 11.81 -2.86 -4.44
CA SER A 384 12.83 -3.86 -4.79
C SER A 384 13.62 -3.52 -6.05
N LEU A 385 12.99 -2.91 -7.06
CA LEU A 385 13.67 -2.53 -8.30
C LEU A 385 14.79 -1.50 -8.07
N GLN A 386 14.63 -0.60 -7.09
CA GLN A 386 15.62 0.45 -6.81
C GLN A 386 17.01 -0.07 -6.43
N PRO A 387 17.20 -0.86 -5.34
CA PRO A 387 18.50 -1.42 -5.02
C PRO A 387 18.97 -2.44 -6.07
N LEU A 388 18.06 -3.18 -6.73
CA LEU A 388 18.43 -4.10 -7.80
C LEU A 388 19.10 -3.39 -8.99
N SER A 389 18.67 -2.17 -9.33
CA SER A 389 19.31 -1.35 -10.37
C SER A 389 20.79 -1.05 -10.08
N LEU A 390 21.20 -1.04 -8.81
CA LEU A 390 22.59 -0.81 -8.40
C LEU A 390 23.42 -2.10 -8.31
N MET A 391 22.83 -3.25 -8.64
CA MET A 391 23.42 -4.58 -8.46
C MET A 391 23.28 -5.44 -9.71
N LEU A 392 23.10 -4.82 -10.88
CA LEU A 392 22.91 -5.52 -12.16
C LEU A 392 24.19 -6.24 -12.63
N ASP A 393 25.33 -6.02 -11.97
CA ASP A 393 26.55 -6.81 -12.12
C ASP A 393 26.34 -8.28 -11.72
N ARG A 394 25.49 -8.54 -10.71
CA ARG A 394 25.20 -9.90 -10.21
C ARG A 394 24.13 -10.57 -11.06
N SER A 395 24.45 -11.76 -11.60
CA SER A 395 23.51 -12.55 -12.42
C SER A 395 22.16 -12.81 -11.74
N GLU A 396 22.20 -13.06 -10.45
CA GLU A 396 21.00 -13.29 -9.65
C GLU A 396 20.13 -12.03 -9.52
N CYS A 397 20.74 -10.87 -9.26
CA CYS A 397 20.02 -9.61 -9.17
C CYS A 397 19.41 -9.22 -10.53
N ARG A 398 20.09 -9.52 -11.65
CA ARG A 398 19.49 -9.36 -13.00
C ARG A 398 18.22 -10.20 -13.17
N GLN A 399 18.22 -11.45 -12.72
CA GLN A 399 17.04 -12.31 -12.82
C GLN A 399 15.87 -11.79 -11.97
N LEU A 400 16.16 -11.35 -10.74
CA LEU A 400 15.17 -10.72 -9.86
C LEU A 400 14.61 -9.43 -10.47
N PHE A 401 15.48 -8.58 -11.02
CA PHE A 401 15.11 -7.33 -11.68
C PHE A 401 14.19 -7.57 -12.88
N THR A 402 14.53 -8.54 -13.74
CA THR A 402 13.69 -8.94 -14.88
C THR A 402 12.32 -9.45 -14.43
N ALA A 403 12.28 -10.34 -13.43
CA ALA A 403 11.02 -10.87 -12.90
C ALA A 403 10.14 -9.77 -12.29
N ALA A 404 10.71 -8.87 -11.49
CA ALA A 404 9.99 -7.73 -10.92
C ALA A 404 9.46 -6.79 -12.00
N SER A 405 10.27 -6.49 -13.03
CA SER A 405 9.86 -5.67 -14.17
C SER A 405 8.71 -6.28 -14.94
N ALA A 406 8.73 -7.60 -15.16
CA ALA A 406 7.66 -8.34 -15.83
C ALA A 406 6.33 -8.26 -15.05
N MET A 407 6.38 -8.47 -13.73
CA MET A 407 5.19 -8.37 -12.87
C MET A 407 4.64 -6.94 -12.82
N MET A 408 5.49 -5.93 -12.71
CA MET A 408 5.08 -4.52 -12.79
C MET A 408 4.41 -4.20 -14.13
N ARG A 409 4.94 -4.72 -15.24
CA ARG A 409 4.34 -4.56 -16.57
C ARG A 409 2.98 -5.23 -16.68
N ALA A 410 2.80 -6.40 -16.07
CA ALA A 410 1.50 -7.06 -16.01
C ALA A 410 0.46 -6.21 -15.25
N GLY A 411 0.88 -5.50 -14.19
CA GLY A 411 0.01 -4.59 -13.43
C GLY A 411 -0.36 -3.29 -14.14
N TYR A 412 0.34 -2.92 -15.21
CA TYR A 412 0.14 -1.64 -15.92
C TYR A 412 -1.26 -1.48 -16.53
N SER A 413 -1.91 -2.57 -16.94
CA SER A 413 -3.28 -2.55 -17.47
C SER A 413 -4.31 -2.14 -16.41
N SER A 414 -4.07 -2.48 -15.15
CA SER A 414 -4.93 -2.17 -14.01
C SER A 414 -4.55 -0.85 -13.34
N PHE A 415 -3.24 -0.56 -13.22
CA PHE A 415 -2.72 0.58 -12.49
C PHE A 415 -1.68 1.34 -13.31
N ARG A 416 -2.04 2.55 -13.78
CA ARG A 416 -1.16 3.39 -14.60
C ARG A 416 0.16 3.71 -13.92
N ILE A 417 0.15 3.82 -12.58
CA ILE A 417 1.35 4.07 -11.78
C ILE A 417 2.47 3.06 -12.05
N CYS A 418 2.16 1.81 -12.38
CA CYS A 418 3.17 0.80 -12.68
C CYS A 418 4.05 1.20 -13.87
N GLY A 419 3.45 1.78 -14.92
CA GLY A 419 4.19 2.24 -16.10
C GLY A 419 5.05 3.47 -15.81
N ASN A 420 4.58 4.38 -14.95
CA ASN A 420 5.36 5.52 -14.50
C ASN A 420 6.56 5.08 -13.65
N LEU A 421 6.36 4.10 -12.76
CA LEU A 421 7.41 3.57 -11.89
C LEU A 421 8.45 2.73 -12.67
N LEU A 422 8.04 2.00 -13.71
CA LEU A 422 8.97 1.37 -14.65
C LEU A 422 9.84 2.43 -15.36
N GLN A 423 9.24 3.50 -15.87
CA GLN A 423 10.01 4.59 -16.46
C GLN A 423 10.97 5.25 -15.48
N ALA A 424 10.53 5.48 -14.24
CA ALA A 424 11.41 5.99 -13.19
C ALA A 424 12.58 5.05 -12.91
N THR A 425 12.32 3.75 -12.87
CA THR A 425 13.36 2.73 -12.66
C THR A 425 14.36 2.73 -13.81
N GLN A 426 13.89 2.86 -15.06
CA GLN A 426 14.77 2.98 -16.23
C GLN A 426 15.63 4.24 -16.18
N ALA A 427 15.01 5.39 -15.89
CA ALA A 427 15.73 6.65 -15.73
C ALA A 427 16.76 6.56 -14.59
N PHE A 428 16.42 5.90 -13.48
CA PHE A 428 17.34 5.66 -12.36
C PHE A 428 18.54 4.80 -12.78
N ALA A 429 18.32 3.66 -13.43
CA ALA A 429 19.39 2.80 -13.94
C ALA A 429 20.37 3.59 -14.85
N TRP A 430 19.87 4.33 -15.83
CA TRP A 430 20.70 5.16 -16.70
C TRP A 430 21.45 6.27 -15.95
N THR A 431 20.83 6.82 -14.91
CA THR A 431 21.46 7.82 -14.06
C THR A 431 22.66 7.26 -13.32
N VAL A 432 22.60 6.01 -12.88
CA VAL A 432 23.72 5.32 -12.23
C VAL A 432 24.66 4.60 -13.22
N ASN A 433 24.53 4.90 -14.53
CA ASN A 433 25.32 4.33 -15.63
C ASN A 433 25.16 2.82 -15.80
N GLU A 434 24.00 2.29 -15.40
CA GLU A 434 23.63 0.90 -15.61
C GLU A 434 22.68 0.77 -16.80
N GLU A 435 22.83 -0.31 -17.57
CA GLU A 435 21.93 -0.64 -18.67
C GLU A 435 20.83 -1.59 -18.21
N ILE A 436 19.62 -1.38 -18.73
CA ILE A 436 18.52 -2.33 -18.49
C ILE A 436 18.88 -3.68 -19.14
N PRO A 437 18.87 -4.79 -18.37
CA PRO A 437 19.19 -6.12 -18.88
C PRO A 437 18.36 -6.44 -20.12
N ARG A 438 18.95 -7.10 -21.12
CA ARG A 438 18.30 -7.40 -22.41
C ARG A 438 16.98 -8.16 -22.21
N GLU A 439 16.94 -9.06 -21.23
CA GLU A 439 15.77 -9.85 -20.88
C GLU A 439 14.64 -9.00 -20.28
N ALA A 440 14.96 -7.86 -19.66
CA ALA A 440 13.99 -6.96 -19.06
C ALA A 440 13.47 -5.89 -20.03
N GLN A 441 14.22 -5.55 -21.08
CA GLN A 441 13.89 -4.48 -22.03
C GLN A 441 12.45 -4.50 -22.57
N PRO A 442 11.88 -5.66 -22.96
CA PRO A 442 10.51 -5.71 -23.48
C PRO A 442 9.44 -5.19 -22.51
N HIS A 443 9.72 -5.20 -21.21
CA HIS A 443 8.79 -4.73 -20.18
C HIS A 443 8.73 -3.20 -20.07
N TYR A 444 9.69 -2.49 -20.66
CA TYR A 444 9.77 -1.03 -20.64
C TYR A 444 9.22 -0.40 -21.93
N GLU A 445 9.01 -1.19 -22.99
CA GLU A 445 8.49 -0.73 -24.28
C GLU A 445 7.04 -0.18 -24.16
N GLY A 446 6.77 0.93 -24.84
CA GLY A 446 5.44 1.56 -24.86
C GLY A 446 5.00 2.22 -23.54
N CYS A 447 5.85 2.27 -22.52
CA CYS A 447 5.56 3.05 -21.31
C CYS A 447 5.57 4.57 -21.58
N LYS A 448 6.31 5.02 -22.61
CA LYS A 448 6.56 6.44 -22.94
C LYS A 448 5.38 7.19 -23.58
N GLU A 449 4.36 6.50 -24.11
CA GLU A 449 3.42 7.07 -25.10
C GLU A 449 2.36 8.05 -24.56
N ASN A 450 2.27 8.33 -23.25
CA ASN A 450 1.22 9.19 -22.69
C ASN A 450 1.75 10.45 -21.96
N MET A 451 2.97 10.89 -22.28
CA MET A 451 3.65 12.01 -21.61
C MET A 451 3.20 13.40 -22.09
N GLU A 452 2.35 13.49 -23.12
CA GLU A 452 1.88 14.79 -23.67
C GLU A 452 0.89 15.54 -22.75
N THR A 453 0.42 14.92 -21.67
CA THR A 453 -0.36 15.62 -20.64
C THR A 453 0.56 16.16 -19.54
N GLN A 454 0.60 17.49 -19.40
CA GLN A 454 1.51 18.34 -18.62
C GLN A 454 1.75 18.05 -17.12
N ASP A 455 1.24 16.98 -16.55
CA ASP A 455 1.48 16.60 -15.15
C ASP A 455 2.16 15.24 -15.10
N LEU A 456 3.50 15.23 -15.13
CA LEU A 456 4.32 14.06 -14.81
C LEU A 456 4.29 13.84 -13.30
N PRO A 457 3.49 12.90 -12.79
CA PRO A 457 3.19 12.79 -11.38
C PRO A 457 3.95 11.58 -10.85
N LEU A 458 4.97 11.83 -10.04
CA LEU A 458 5.45 10.81 -9.13
C LEU A 458 5.72 11.39 -7.76
N SER A 459 6.32 12.59 -7.63
CA SER A 459 6.62 13.27 -6.35
C SER A 459 7.35 12.44 -5.28
N PHE A 460 7.53 11.14 -5.52
CA PHE A 460 8.11 10.14 -4.67
C PHE A 460 9.60 10.41 -4.67
N ALA A 461 10.21 10.18 -3.52
CA ALA A 461 11.61 10.46 -3.33
C ALA A 461 12.46 9.42 -4.07
N LEU A 462 13.58 9.87 -4.64
CA LEU A 462 14.58 8.99 -5.22
C LEU A 462 15.24 8.10 -4.15
N PRO A 463 15.78 6.93 -4.53
CA PRO A 463 16.51 6.07 -3.61
C PRO A 463 17.61 6.83 -2.90
N ARG A 464 17.67 6.67 -1.57
CA ARG A 464 18.63 7.38 -0.72
C ARG A 464 19.86 6.55 -0.37
N GLN A 465 20.24 5.56 -1.16
CA GLN A 465 21.54 4.91 -0.97
C GLN A 465 22.66 5.90 -1.29
N ASP A 466 23.71 5.94 -0.47
CA ASP A 466 24.75 6.96 -0.59
C ASP A 466 25.48 6.87 -1.93
N ASP A 467 25.69 5.64 -2.42
CA ASP A 467 26.27 5.39 -3.75
C ASP A 467 25.41 6.05 -4.86
N ALA A 468 24.08 5.97 -4.74
CA ALA A 468 23.17 6.60 -5.68
C ALA A 468 23.18 8.14 -5.56
N LYS A 469 23.24 8.69 -4.33
CA LYS A 469 23.29 10.14 -4.09
C LYS A 469 24.54 10.77 -4.68
N GLU A 470 25.70 10.13 -4.54
CA GLU A 470 26.96 10.62 -5.11
C GLU A 470 26.88 10.69 -6.64
N LEU A 471 26.39 9.61 -7.27
CA LEU A 471 26.19 9.57 -8.72
C LEU A 471 25.20 10.62 -9.22
N LEU A 472 24.13 10.89 -8.47
CA LEU A 472 23.15 11.94 -8.78
C LEU A 472 23.76 13.35 -8.71
N LYS A 473 24.52 13.65 -7.63
CA LYS A 473 25.19 14.95 -7.43
C LYS A 473 26.25 15.25 -8.48
N ASP A 474 26.93 14.23 -8.99
CA ASP A 474 27.96 14.43 -10.02
C ASP A 474 27.35 14.73 -11.40
N LYS A 475 26.19 14.14 -11.72
CA LYS A 475 25.48 14.43 -12.98
C LYS A 475 24.81 15.80 -13.00
N SER A 476 24.29 16.28 -11.88
CA SER A 476 23.67 17.62 -11.80
C SER A 476 24.68 18.75 -12.01
N LYS A 477 25.92 18.60 -11.51
CA LYS A 477 27.01 19.57 -11.75
C LYS A 477 27.43 19.65 -13.22
N CYS A 478 27.24 18.59 -14.00
CA CYS A 478 27.65 18.54 -15.41
C CYS A 478 26.64 19.20 -16.37
N GLN A 479 25.38 19.39 -15.97
CA GLN A 479 24.36 20.03 -16.81
C GLN A 479 24.26 21.53 -16.53
N LYS A 480 24.84 22.35 -17.41
CA LYS A 480 24.65 23.81 -17.40
C LYS A 480 23.26 24.15 -17.96
N GLY A 481 22.29 24.55 -17.11
CA GLY A 481 21.13 25.29 -17.60
C GLY A 481 19.74 25.07 -16.97
N GLY A 482 19.60 24.46 -15.79
CA GLY A 482 18.30 24.39 -15.12
C GLY A 482 18.42 24.08 -13.64
N SER A 483 17.66 24.79 -12.78
CA SER A 483 17.49 24.43 -11.37
C SER A 483 16.57 23.21 -11.28
N PHE A 484 17.11 22.01 -11.43
CA PHE A 484 16.38 20.79 -11.15
C PHE A 484 16.29 20.59 -9.63
N SER A 485 15.08 20.29 -9.14
CA SER A 485 14.89 19.75 -7.79
C SER A 485 15.33 18.30 -7.83
N GLU A 486 16.51 17.99 -7.29
CA GLU A 486 17.14 16.64 -7.29
C GLU A 486 16.35 15.58 -6.49
N ASP A 487 15.22 15.95 -5.88
CA ASP A 487 14.63 15.19 -4.79
C ASP A 487 13.44 14.28 -5.19
N ASP A 488 12.94 14.34 -6.43
CA ASP A 488 11.79 13.53 -6.85
C ASP A 488 11.92 12.77 -8.19
N LEU A 489 11.21 11.66 -8.28
CA LEU A 489 11.19 10.76 -9.45
C LEU A 489 10.71 11.44 -10.74
N GLY A 490 9.80 12.42 -10.64
CA GLY A 490 9.23 13.08 -11.82
C GLY A 490 10.28 13.91 -12.55
N SER A 491 11.13 14.60 -11.79
CA SER A 491 12.25 15.37 -12.30
C SER A 491 13.27 14.48 -13.02
N LEU A 492 13.51 13.27 -12.49
CA LEU A 492 14.43 12.30 -13.11
C LEU A 492 13.90 11.76 -14.45
N ILE A 493 12.61 11.45 -14.54
CA ILE A 493 11.99 11.00 -15.79
C ILE A 493 12.06 12.11 -16.86
N GLN A 494 11.78 13.36 -16.49
CA GLN A 494 11.85 14.49 -17.42
C GLN A 494 13.24 14.64 -18.03
N MET A 495 14.30 14.52 -17.21
CA MET A 495 15.68 14.62 -17.68
C MET A 495 16.01 13.61 -18.79
N TRP A 496 15.55 12.36 -18.66
CA TRP A 496 15.87 11.28 -19.60
C TRP A 496 14.85 11.09 -20.72
N THR A 497 13.70 11.79 -20.68
CA THR A 497 12.74 11.76 -21.79
C THR A 497 13.02 12.86 -22.82
N LEU A 498 13.74 13.91 -22.43
CA LEU A 498 14.14 15.02 -23.32
C LEU A 498 15.49 14.79 -24.02
N GLN A 499 16.15 13.65 -23.77
CA GLN A 499 17.34 13.16 -24.49
C GLN A 499 16.93 12.07 -25.48
#